data_AF-A0A674JIV0-F1
#
_entry.id   AF-A0A674JIV0-F1
#
_cell.length_a   1.000
_cell.length_b   1.000
_cell.length_c   1.000
_cell.angle_alpha   90.00
_cell.angle_beta   90.00
_cell.angle_gamma   90.00
#
_symmetry.space_group_name_H-M   'P 1'
#
loop_
_entity.id
_entity.type
_entity.pdbx_description
1 polymer ?
#
loop_
_entity_poly.entity_id
_entity_poly.type
_entity_poly.pdbx_seq_one_letter_code
_entity_poly.pdbx_strand_id
1 'polypeptide(L)'
;MGDTKKVGGDWMSNIVNTSENEVGSEEAKIGKEQVKNYLDKLDVFKSQGPDKMHPGILKMLTEEISEPLAIIFEKSWKMGEIPEDWKRANIVPIYKKGNKDNLGNYRPVSLTSVPGKIMEQIIKQSICKHLEDNKVISNSQHGFIKNK
;
A
#
# COMPACT_ATOMS: atom_id res chain seq x y z
N MET A 1 20.25 27.11 36.90
CA MET A 1 19.07 26.23 37.13
C MET A 1 18.50 25.89 35.75
N GLY A 2 18.89 24.73 35.20
CA GLY A 2 18.16 24.00 34.14
C GLY A 2 18.29 24.43 32.67
N ASP A 3 19.44 24.17 32.04
CA ASP A 3 19.55 24.10 30.58
C ASP A 3 18.75 22.91 30.03
N THR A 4 17.80 23.15 29.12
CA THR A 4 17.10 22.09 28.38
C THR A 4 17.74 21.88 27.02
N LYS A 5 18.50 20.79 26.89
CA LYS A 5 19.05 20.31 25.61
C LYS A 5 17.89 19.85 24.71
N LYS A 6 17.66 20.53 23.59
CA LYS A 6 16.90 19.98 22.45
C LYS A 6 17.69 18.82 21.85
N VAL A 7 17.25 17.59 22.07
CA VAL A 7 17.75 16.41 21.35
C VAL A 7 16.93 16.28 20.06
N GLY A 8 17.20 17.15 19.09
CA GLY A 8 16.69 17.02 17.73
C GLY A 8 17.66 16.15 16.93
N GLY A 9 17.56 14.83 17.09
CA GLY A 9 18.27 13.89 16.22
C GLY A 9 17.54 13.80 14.88
N ASP A 10 18.20 14.24 13.81
CA ASP A 10 17.76 14.06 12.44
C ASP A 10 17.73 12.56 12.10
N TRP A 11 16.60 11.91 12.36
CA TRP A 11 16.41 10.48 12.12
C TRP A 11 16.50 10.11 10.63
N MET A 12 16.35 11.08 9.72
CA MET A 12 16.50 10.84 8.29
C MET A 12 17.96 10.57 7.90
N SER A 13 18.92 11.15 8.61
CA SER A 13 20.35 10.95 8.33
C SER A 13 20.83 9.50 8.53
N ASN A 14 20.20 8.76 9.45
CA ASN A 14 20.52 7.34 9.72
C ASN A 14 19.96 6.38 8.67
N ILE A 15 19.07 6.84 7.78
CA ILE A 15 18.56 6.04 6.66
C ILE A 15 19.53 6.13 5.46
N VAL A 16 20.27 7.23 5.35
CA VAL A 16 21.09 7.54 4.16
C VAL A 16 22.53 6.99 4.28
N ASN A 17 22.99 6.59 5.46
CA ASN A 17 24.34 6.03 5.68
C ASN A 17 24.34 4.53 5.99
N THR A 18 23.58 3.73 5.23
CA THR A 18 23.85 2.29 5.13
C THR A 18 24.84 2.10 3.99
N SER A 19 26.07 1.76 4.36
CA SER A 19 27.17 1.35 3.48
C SER A 19 26.69 0.60 2.24
N GLU A 20 27.30 0.91 1.09
CA GLU A 20 27.32 0.11 -0.13
C GLU A 20 27.82 -1.32 0.15
N ASN A 21 27.00 -2.11 0.84
CA ASN A 21 27.05 -3.54 0.76
C ASN A 21 26.13 -3.88 -0.39
N GLU A 22 26.69 -4.45 -1.46
CA GLU A 22 25.95 -5.11 -2.52
C GLU A 22 25.05 -6.17 -1.88
N VAL A 23 23.83 -5.77 -1.55
CA VAL A 23 22.74 -6.69 -1.29
C VAL A 23 22.51 -7.32 -2.64
N GLY A 24 23.00 -8.54 -2.82
CA GLY A 24 22.47 -9.48 -3.80
C GLY A 24 21.01 -9.72 -3.46
N SER A 25 20.15 -8.74 -3.73
CA SER A 25 18.71 -8.93 -3.74
C SER A 25 18.46 -9.72 -5.00
N GLU A 26 18.07 -10.98 -4.86
CA GLU A 26 17.24 -11.58 -5.91
C GLU A 26 16.16 -10.56 -6.21
N GLU A 27 16.19 -9.94 -7.40
CA GLU A 27 15.20 -8.96 -7.79
C GLU A 27 13.83 -9.62 -7.62
N ALA A 28 13.05 -9.16 -6.65
CA ALA A 28 11.74 -9.71 -6.36
C ALA A 28 10.83 -9.39 -7.54
N LYS A 29 10.82 -10.27 -8.55
CA LYS A 29 10.03 -10.12 -9.76
C LYS A 29 8.56 -10.34 -9.40
N ILE A 30 7.71 -9.38 -9.77
CA ILE A 30 6.28 -9.49 -9.59
C ILE A 30 5.71 -10.42 -10.68
N GLY A 31 5.36 -11.65 -10.29
CA GLY A 31 4.91 -12.69 -11.22
C GLY A 31 3.39 -12.73 -11.43
N LYS A 32 2.96 -13.27 -12.58
CA LYS A 32 1.55 -13.50 -12.92
C LYS A 32 0.78 -14.22 -11.81
N GLU A 33 1.32 -15.34 -11.31
CA GLU A 33 0.66 -16.15 -10.28
C GLU A 33 0.48 -15.39 -8.96
N GLN A 34 1.43 -14.51 -8.62
CA GLN A 34 1.29 -13.65 -7.46
C GLN A 34 0.11 -12.69 -7.65
N VAL A 35 0.02 -12.01 -8.80
CA VAL A 35 -1.07 -11.08 -9.11
C VAL A 35 -2.42 -11.80 -9.16
N LYS A 36 -2.48 -12.95 -9.82
CA LYS A 36 -3.65 -13.83 -9.89
C LYS A 36 -4.18 -14.18 -8.50
N ASN A 37 -3.30 -14.58 -7.58
CA ASN A 37 -3.67 -14.87 -6.19
C ASN A 37 -4.33 -13.68 -5.46
N TYR A 38 -3.99 -12.43 -5.81
CA TYR A 38 -4.67 -11.24 -5.26
C TYR A 38 -6.01 -11.00 -5.94
N LEU A 39 -6.09 -11.17 -7.27
CA LEU A 39 -7.33 -11.02 -8.05
C LEU A 39 -8.40 -12.01 -7.58
N ASP A 40 -8.04 -13.28 -7.38
CA ASP A 40 -8.96 -14.32 -6.89
C ASP A 40 -9.52 -14.04 -5.49
N LYS A 41 -8.82 -13.21 -4.70
CA LYS A 41 -9.23 -12.82 -3.34
C LYS A 41 -10.02 -11.51 -3.30
N LEU A 42 -10.25 -10.87 -4.45
CA LEU A 42 -11.05 -9.65 -4.50
C LEU A 42 -12.47 -9.90 -3.97
N ASP A 43 -12.95 -8.95 -3.16
CA ASP A 43 -14.34 -8.84 -2.75
C ASP A 43 -15.12 -8.12 -3.86
N VAL A 44 -16.00 -8.86 -4.52
CA VAL A 44 -16.77 -8.40 -5.68
C VAL A 44 -17.79 -7.31 -5.33
N PHE A 45 -18.10 -7.12 -4.05
CA PHE A 45 -19.05 -6.11 -3.58
C PHE A 45 -18.39 -4.76 -3.26
N LYS A 46 -17.06 -4.64 -3.42
CA LYS A 46 -16.36 -3.37 -3.23
C LYS A 46 -16.54 -2.45 -4.43
N SER A 47 -16.51 -1.14 -4.17
CA SER A 47 -16.61 -0.11 -5.19
C SER A 47 -15.31 0.05 -5.99
N GLN A 48 -15.46 0.46 -7.25
CA GLN A 48 -14.35 0.85 -8.12
C GLN A 48 -13.72 2.20 -7.73
N GLY A 49 -12.47 2.41 -8.14
CA GLY A 49 -11.78 3.69 -8.02
C GLY A 49 -12.07 4.64 -9.20
N PRO A 50 -11.27 5.72 -9.33
CA PRO A 50 -11.37 6.66 -10.46
C PRO A 50 -11.08 6.02 -11.82
N ASP A 51 -10.31 4.93 -11.84
CA ASP A 51 -9.99 4.10 -13.01
C ASP A 51 -11.19 3.30 -13.55
N LYS A 52 -12.32 3.30 -12.84
CA LYS A 52 -13.55 2.58 -13.19
C LYS A 52 -13.36 1.06 -13.32
N MET A 53 -12.31 0.51 -12.70
CA MET A 53 -12.07 -0.93 -12.71
C MET A 53 -12.78 -1.61 -11.55
N HIS A 54 -13.93 -2.23 -11.84
CA HIS A 54 -14.75 -2.90 -10.82
C HIS A 54 -14.14 -4.24 -10.39
N PRO A 55 -14.05 -4.54 -9.06
CA PRO A 55 -13.50 -5.80 -8.56
C PRO A 55 -14.14 -7.05 -9.15
N GLY A 56 -15.46 -7.04 -9.36
CA GLY A 56 -16.19 -8.17 -9.97
C GLY A 56 -15.73 -8.49 -11.40
N ILE A 57 -15.43 -7.47 -12.21
CA ILE A 57 -14.94 -7.67 -13.59
C ILE A 57 -13.50 -8.18 -13.55
N LEU A 58 -12.67 -7.57 -12.71
CA LEU A 58 -11.26 -7.98 -12.56
C LEU A 58 -11.15 -9.44 -12.10
N LYS A 59 -11.99 -9.86 -11.16
CA LYS A 59 -12.03 -11.24 -10.68
C LYS A 59 -12.53 -12.22 -11.74
N MET A 60 -13.50 -11.82 -12.56
CA MET A 60 -14.02 -12.64 -13.66
C MET A 60 -12.97 -12.86 -14.76
N LEU A 61 -12.14 -11.85 -15.04
CA LEU A 61 -11.13 -11.87 -16.10
C LEU A 61 -9.71 -12.14 -15.57
N THR A 62 -9.60 -12.88 -14.46
CA THR A 62 -8.33 -13.05 -13.74
C THR A 62 -7.25 -13.68 -14.61
N GLU A 63 -7.59 -14.68 -15.43
CA GLU A 63 -6.62 -15.36 -16.30
C GLU A 63 -6.04 -14.42 -17.36
N GLU A 64 -6.88 -13.55 -17.91
CA GLU A 64 -6.56 -12.63 -19.00
C GLU A 64 -5.79 -11.40 -18.50
N ILE A 65 -6.14 -10.86 -17.32
CA ILE A 65 -5.56 -9.59 -16.85
C ILE A 65 -4.36 -9.77 -15.92
N SER A 66 -4.16 -10.96 -15.35
CA SER A 66 -3.07 -11.22 -14.40
C SER A 66 -1.68 -10.96 -15.01
N GLU A 67 -1.46 -11.38 -16.25
CA GLU A 67 -0.19 -11.18 -16.96
C GLU A 67 0.04 -9.70 -17.31
N PRO A 68 -0.90 -8.97 -17.97
CA PRO A 68 -0.77 -7.53 -18.18
C PRO A 68 -0.50 -6.73 -16.90
N LEU A 69 -1.21 -7.04 -15.81
CA LEU A 69 -1.00 -6.36 -14.53
C LEU A 69 0.37 -6.67 -13.92
N ALA A 70 0.86 -7.92 -14.02
CA ALA A 70 2.20 -8.27 -13.56
C ALA A 70 3.28 -7.47 -14.29
N ILE A 71 3.16 -7.32 -15.62
CA ILE A 71 4.08 -6.51 -16.42
C ILE A 71 4.06 -5.03 -15.97
N ILE A 72 2.87 -4.47 -15.73
CA ILE A 72 2.73 -3.09 -15.25
C ILE A 72 3.33 -2.92 -13.85
N PHE A 73 3.04 -3.84 -12.93
CA PHE A 73 3.56 -3.78 -11.56
C PHE A 73 5.08 -3.91 -11.53
N GLU A 74 5.65 -4.84 -12.29
CA GLU A 74 7.11 -5.02 -12.40
C GLU A 74 7.78 -3.76 -12.93
N LYS A 75 7.23 -3.18 -14.01
CA LYS A 75 7.73 -1.91 -14.56
C LYS A 75 7.61 -0.78 -13.54
N SER A 76 6.49 -0.72 -12.83
CA SER A 76 6.24 0.31 -11.82
C SER A 76 7.19 0.19 -10.63
N TRP A 77 7.48 -1.04 -10.19
CA TRP A 77 8.45 -1.33 -9.13
C TRP A 77 9.87 -0.90 -9.53
N LYS A 78 10.29 -1.21 -10.77
CA LYS A 78 11.63 -0.87 -11.28
C LYS A 78 11.82 0.62 -11.54
N MET A 79 10.80 1.30 -12.03
CA MET A 79 10.88 2.72 -12.37
C MET A 79 10.53 3.66 -11.20
N GLY A 80 9.89 3.16 -10.14
CA GLY A 80 9.38 3.99 -9.05
C GLY A 80 8.18 4.86 -9.47
N GLU A 81 7.51 4.52 -10.56
CA GLU A 81 6.38 5.27 -11.13
C GLU A 81 5.15 4.38 -11.24
N ILE A 82 3.96 4.94 -10.99
CA ILE A 82 2.67 4.23 -11.15
C ILE A 82 1.75 5.03 -12.09
N PRO A 83 0.76 4.37 -12.72
CA PRO A 83 -0.26 5.05 -13.51
C PRO A 83 -0.93 6.22 -12.77
N GLU A 84 -1.16 7.33 -13.48
CA GLU A 84 -1.77 8.55 -12.90
C GLU A 84 -3.18 8.31 -12.33
N ASP A 85 -3.94 7.36 -12.88
CA ASP A 85 -5.24 6.98 -12.32
C ASP A 85 -5.11 6.34 -10.92
N TRP A 86 -3.99 5.68 -10.62
CA TRP A 86 -3.77 5.02 -9.33
C TRP A 86 -3.33 6.01 -8.25
N LYS A 87 -2.83 7.18 -8.64
CA LYS A 87 -2.49 8.29 -7.72
C LYS A 87 -3.71 9.08 -7.26
N ARG A 88 -4.87 8.86 -7.90
CA ARG A 88 -6.13 9.58 -7.63
C ARG A 88 -7.09 8.76 -6.78
N ALA A 89 -8.00 9.45 -6.10
CA ALA A 89 -9.05 8.84 -5.30
C ALA A 89 -10.38 9.60 -5.45
N ASN A 90 -11.49 8.86 -5.46
CA ASN A 90 -12.81 9.47 -5.28
C ASN A 90 -13.09 9.59 -3.77
N ILE A 91 -13.38 10.81 -3.30
CA ILE A 91 -13.70 11.04 -1.89
C ILE A 91 -15.19 10.88 -1.67
N VAL A 92 -15.58 9.91 -0.84
CA VAL A 92 -16.97 9.66 -0.46
C VAL A 92 -17.16 9.99 1.03
N PRO A 93 -18.01 10.96 1.39
CA PRO A 93 -18.30 11.25 2.78
C PRO A 93 -19.20 10.16 3.37
N ILE A 94 -18.74 9.52 4.46
CA ILE A 94 -19.54 8.57 5.24
C ILE A 94 -19.99 9.24 6.52
N TYR A 95 -21.29 9.29 6.74
CA TYR A 95 -21.86 9.81 7.99
C TYR A 95 -21.38 8.99 9.19
N LYS A 96 -20.94 9.66 10.26
CA LYS A 96 -20.44 9.04 11.49
C LYS A 96 -21.48 9.08 12.61
N LYS A 97 -21.92 10.27 13.04
CA LYS A 97 -22.92 10.49 14.11
C LYS A 97 -23.30 11.97 14.26
N GLY A 98 -24.39 12.30 14.96
CA GLY A 98 -24.79 13.68 15.26
C GLY A 98 -25.68 14.32 14.18
N ASN A 99 -25.69 15.66 14.08
CA ASN A 99 -26.48 16.36 13.08
C ASN A 99 -25.95 16.08 11.65
N LYS A 100 -26.82 15.69 10.71
CA LYS A 100 -26.47 15.42 9.30
C LYS A 100 -26.15 16.69 8.51
N ASP A 101 -26.59 17.86 8.96
CA ASP A 101 -26.28 19.12 8.27
C ASP A 101 -24.89 19.66 8.63
N ASN A 102 -24.23 19.10 9.65
CA ASN A 102 -22.88 19.46 10.01
C ASN A 102 -21.86 18.58 9.28
N LEU A 103 -21.08 19.17 8.37
CA LEU A 103 -20.04 18.48 7.60
C LEU A 103 -19.00 17.77 8.47
N GLY A 104 -18.70 18.30 9.67
CA GLY A 104 -17.76 17.67 10.62
C GLY A 104 -18.21 16.32 11.17
N ASN A 105 -19.48 15.94 10.96
CA ASN A 105 -20.04 14.65 11.36
C ASN A 105 -19.86 13.55 10.30
N TYR A 106 -19.14 13.83 9.23
CA TYR A 106 -18.78 12.87 8.19
C TYR A 106 -17.29 12.57 8.23
N ARG A 107 -16.93 11.33 7.87
CA ARG A 107 -15.55 10.95 7.60
C ARG A 107 -15.36 10.84 6.09
N PRO A 108 -14.33 11.47 5.50
CA PRO A 108 -13.99 11.20 4.10
C PRO A 108 -13.41 9.78 3.99
N VAL A 109 -13.87 9.02 2.99
CA VAL A 109 -13.25 7.75 2.62
C VAL A 109 -12.78 7.83 1.17
N SER A 110 -11.52 7.47 0.96
CA SER A 110 -10.89 7.44 -0.36
C SER A 110 -11.17 6.11 -1.05
N LEU A 111 -11.89 6.16 -2.17
CA LEU A 111 -11.98 5.04 -3.11
C LEU A 111 -10.82 5.15 -4.11
N THR A 112 -9.80 4.33 -3.93
CA THR A 112 -8.63 4.24 -4.82
C THR A 112 -8.74 3.05 -5.78
N SER A 113 -7.90 3.06 -6.82
CA SER A 113 -7.78 2.00 -7.84
C SER A 113 -7.68 0.60 -7.22
N VAL A 114 -8.39 -0.37 -7.80
CA VAL A 114 -8.33 -1.76 -7.33
C VAL A 114 -6.99 -2.42 -7.70
N PRO A 115 -6.48 -2.33 -8.95
CA PRO A 115 -5.11 -2.73 -9.26
C PRO A 115 -4.05 -1.99 -8.43
N GLY A 116 -4.22 -0.69 -8.20
CA GLY A 116 -3.33 0.09 -7.33
C GLY A 116 -3.23 -0.49 -5.92
N LYS A 117 -4.36 -0.84 -5.30
CA LYS A 117 -4.40 -1.52 -3.99
C LYS A 117 -3.70 -2.89 -4.00
N ILE A 118 -3.78 -3.64 -5.10
CA ILE A 118 -3.07 -4.91 -5.23
C ILE A 118 -1.56 -4.66 -5.20
N MET A 119 -1.07 -3.69 -5.96
CA MET A 119 0.34 -3.30 -5.92
C MET A 119 0.76 -2.85 -4.52
N GLU A 120 -0.04 -2.03 -3.84
CA GLU A 120 0.21 -1.63 -2.45
C GLU A 120 0.32 -2.85 -1.51
N GLN A 121 -0.50 -3.90 -1.68
CA GLN A 121 -0.39 -5.11 -0.87
C GLN A 121 0.91 -5.87 -1.13
N ILE A 122 1.37 -5.93 -2.38
CA ILE A 122 2.65 -6.56 -2.74
C ILE A 122 3.81 -5.82 -2.09
N ILE A 123 3.83 -4.49 -2.21
CA ILE A 123 4.85 -3.62 -1.58
C ILE A 123 4.82 -3.78 -0.07
N LYS A 124 3.62 -3.71 0.53
CA LYS A 124 3.42 -3.89 1.97
C LYS A 124 3.98 -5.23 2.45
N GLN A 125 3.76 -6.32 1.73
CA GLN A 125 4.26 -7.63 2.11
C GLN A 125 5.79 -7.65 2.15
N SER A 126 6.45 -7.05 1.15
CA SER A 126 7.91 -6.93 1.11
C SER A 126 8.45 -6.12 2.29
N ILE A 127 7.87 -4.94 2.55
CA ILE A 127 8.27 -4.07 3.66
C ILE A 127 8.04 -4.76 5.01
N CYS A 128 6.86 -5.36 5.22
CA CYS A 128 6.56 -6.03 6.49
C CYS A 128 7.51 -7.20 6.75
N LYS A 129 7.79 -8.02 5.72
CA LYS A 129 8.77 -9.10 5.82
C LYS A 129 10.14 -8.58 6.24
N HIS A 130 10.64 -7.53 5.57
CA HIS A 130 11.92 -6.94 5.93
C HIS A 130 11.94 -6.42 7.38
N LEU A 131 10.88 -5.74 7.82
CA LEU A 131 10.78 -5.22 9.19
C LEU A 131 10.74 -6.34 10.24
N GLU A 132 10.09 -7.47 9.93
CA GLU A 132 10.03 -8.66 10.79
C GLU A 132 11.39 -9.38 10.85
N ASP A 133 12.00 -9.67 9.70
CA ASP A 133 13.28 -10.38 9.59
C ASP A 133 14.41 -9.62 10.31
N ASN A 134 14.36 -8.28 10.27
CA ASN A 134 15.36 -7.41 10.91
C ASN A 134 14.95 -6.91 12.31
N LYS A 135 13.82 -7.38 12.87
CA LYS A 135 13.32 -7.01 14.21
C LYS A 135 13.26 -5.48 14.44
N VAL A 136 12.88 -4.73 13.40
CA VAL A 136 12.82 -3.26 13.45
C VAL A 136 11.65 -2.77 14.30
N ILE A 137 10.58 -3.57 14.39
CA ILE A 137 9.33 -3.20 15.07
C ILE A 137 9.43 -3.44 16.58
N SER A 138 9.17 -2.40 17.37
CA SER A 138 9.15 -2.47 18.84
C SER A 138 8.06 -3.39 19.39
N ASN A 139 8.32 -3.98 20.57
CA ASN A 139 7.33 -4.79 21.28
C ASN A 139 6.07 -4.00 21.68
N SER A 140 6.20 -2.68 21.89
CA SER A 140 5.11 -1.75 22.23
C SER A 140 4.24 -1.32 21.03
N GLN A 141 4.60 -1.70 19.80
CA GLN A 141 3.77 -1.42 18.64
C GLN A 141 2.63 -2.44 18.55
N HIS A 142 1.40 -1.98 18.81
CA HIS A 142 0.19 -2.79 18.75
C HIS A 142 -0.68 -2.51 17.52
N GLY A 143 -0.68 -1.26 17.03
CA GLY A 143 -1.46 -0.88 15.87
C GLY A 143 -0.85 -1.41 14.57
N PHE A 144 -1.69 -1.97 13.68
CA PHE A 144 -1.34 -2.37 12.31
C PHE A 144 -0.24 -3.44 12.18
N ILE A 145 0.01 -4.21 13.24
CA ILE A 145 0.92 -5.37 13.24
C ILE A 145 0.11 -6.65 13.11
N LYS A 146 0.61 -7.62 12.34
CA LYS A 146 -0.04 -8.92 12.19
C LYS A 146 0.08 -9.69 13.52
N ASN A 147 -1.03 -10.29 13.98
CA ASN A 147 -1.06 -11.18 15.15
C ASN A 147 -0.64 -10.53 16.49
N LYS A 148 -0.88 -9.23 16.68
CA LYS A 148 -0.70 -8.51 17.96
C LYS A 148 -1.97 -7.77 18.38
#